data_AF-A0A2N2IHI8-F1
#
_entry.id   AF-A0A2N2IHI8-F1
#
_cell.length_a   1.000
_cell.length_b   1.000
_cell.length_c   1.000
_cell.angle_alpha   90.00
_cell.angle_beta   90.00
_cell.angle_gamma   90.00
#
_symmetry.space_group_name_H-M   'P 1'
#
loop_
_entity.id
_entity.type
_entity.pdbx_description
1 polymer ?
#
loop_
_entity_poly.entity_id
_entity_poly.type
_entity_poly.pdbx_seq_one_letter_code
_entity_poly.pdbx_strand_id
1 'polypeptide(L)'
;VEAGVTGITFRGSVPMAEGPVILDVVGGPISLATLGVQEGNMGLVNVQGVVLTSDAHLKLHPDGKNLSFDGTFLAKNVGVSHPRVAPGSVLGLELAAKLRGQVSLDGRVLRLDEGQVDVGKVQLQLRGTVDRSRDKARVDVHFGIPLVACQSFLDALPSSLVPVVHGMTAAGTLSLAGHLRWDEANEKDFHFEYAAGNDCRITSVPPSVDVRTFRSSFKRRAYDAKGNPVEVESGPGTPGWVGRDGISHFIEAAVMTCEDGRFRRHRGFDHEAIHNSVRENLRARKFLRGASTISMQLAKNLYLGREKTISRKLQELILTTYLEQALTKDQIMELYLNVVEFGPMTFGIGNASSRYFNKHPASLSLGQSMYLASILPAPSRQHFGKDGKVTDGWMRYLYKLMRIAAKMRWVSEVELDYGLGEWVVYGSPDPIRLTPGPEGAEQEPGEAKDLEPEDGDPFGWKPEQAPTY
;
A
#
# COMPACT_ATOMS: atom_id res chain seq x y z
N VAL A 1 -48.56 7.51 -16.36
CA VAL A 1 -47.71 8.45 -15.58
C VAL A 1 -47.47 7.78 -14.24
N GLU A 2 -46.41 6.98 -14.13
CA GLU A 2 -45.97 6.45 -12.84
C GLU A 2 -45.42 7.62 -12.03
N ALA A 3 -45.97 7.83 -10.83
CA ALA A 3 -45.54 8.89 -9.94
C ALA A 3 -44.11 8.61 -9.44
N GLY A 4 -43.15 9.43 -9.85
CA GLY A 4 -41.83 9.47 -9.22
C GLY A 4 -40.62 9.64 -10.14
N VAL A 5 -40.75 9.46 -11.47
CA VAL A 5 -39.63 9.69 -12.40
C VAL A 5 -39.78 11.07 -13.04
N THR A 6 -39.04 12.05 -12.52
CA THR A 6 -38.81 13.31 -13.24
C THR A 6 -37.72 13.09 -14.28
N GLY A 7 -38.02 13.39 -15.54
CA GLY A 7 -37.03 13.30 -16.62
C GLY A 7 -35.85 14.25 -16.39
N ILE A 8 -34.71 13.95 -17.01
CA ILE A 8 -33.63 14.92 -17.16
C ILE A 8 -34.01 15.85 -18.32
N THR A 9 -33.94 17.16 -18.06
CA THR A 9 -34.15 18.20 -19.05
C THR A 9 -32.80 18.66 -19.57
N PHE A 10 -32.63 18.63 -20.89
CA PHE A 10 -31.49 19.22 -21.60
C PHE A 10 -31.93 20.54 -22.23
N ARG A 11 -31.31 21.65 -21.84
CA ARG A 11 -31.53 22.96 -22.48
C ARG A 11 -30.23 23.40 -23.15
N GLY A 12 -30.24 23.40 -24.47
CA GLY A 12 -29.10 23.82 -25.28
C GLY A 12 -29.32 25.20 -25.90
N SER A 13 -28.30 26.05 -25.89
CA SER A 13 -28.27 27.26 -26.72
C SER A 13 -27.05 27.21 -27.64
N VAL A 14 -27.30 27.24 -28.94
CA VAL A 14 -26.27 27.28 -29.99
C VAL A 14 -26.31 28.69 -30.62
N PRO A 15 -25.20 29.45 -30.57
CA PRO A 15 -25.18 30.80 -31.14
C PRO A 15 -25.17 30.75 -32.67
N MET A 16 -25.81 31.73 -33.31
CA MET A 16 -25.85 31.88 -34.78
C MET A 16 -24.60 32.57 -35.34
N ALA A 17 -23.75 33.11 -34.47
CA ALA A 17 -22.45 33.73 -34.77
C ALA A 17 -21.38 33.10 -33.85
N GLU A 18 -20.12 33.54 -33.94
CA GLU A 18 -19.09 33.11 -32.99
C GLU A 18 -19.54 33.35 -31.54
N GLY A 19 -19.58 32.27 -30.76
CA GLY A 19 -20.05 32.30 -29.38
C GLY A 19 -19.99 30.91 -28.75
N PRO A 20 -20.17 30.83 -27.42
CA PRO A 20 -20.16 29.56 -26.72
C PRO A 20 -21.44 28.76 -26.97
N VAL A 21 -21.32 27.44 -27.09
CA VAL A 21 -22.47 26.53 -27.00
C VAL A 21 -22.70 26.20 -25.53
N ILE A 22 -23.93 26.40 -25.05
CA ILE A 22 -24.32 26.14 -23.66
C ILE A 22 -25.25 24.93 -23.64
N LEU A 23 -25.06 24.05 -22.67
CA LEU A 23 -25.92 22.92 -22.39
C LEU A 23 -26.17 22.82 -20.88
N ASP A 24 -27.39 23.08 -20.45
CA ASP A 24 -27.87 22.82 -19.09
C ASP A 24 -28.50 21.42 -19.03
N VAL A 25 -28.11 20.65 -18.00
CA VAL A 25 -28.61 19.32 -17.71
C VAL A 25 -29.18 19.33 -16.30
N VAL A 26 -30.50 19.42 -16.19
CA VAL A 26 -31.20 19.53 -14.90
C VAL A 26 -32.30 18.48 -14.81
N GLY A 27 -32.30 17.70 -13.73
CA GLY A 27 -33.41 16.80 -13.43
C GLY A 27 -32.99 15.51 -12.74
N GLY A 28 -33.86 14.52 -12.84
CA GLY A 28 -33.89 13.35 -11.96
C GLY A 28 -34.81 13.56 -10.75
N PRO A 29 -35.09 12.53 -9.95
CA PRO A 29 -34.52 11.18 -9.98
C PRO A 29 -34.83 10.41 -11.28
N ILE A 30 -33.77 9.93 -11.95
CA ILE A 30 -33.85 9.08 -13.14
C ILE A 30 -32.93 7.87 -12.97
N SER A 31 -33.32 6.71 -13.52
CA SER A 31 -32.43 5.55 -13.49
C SER A 31 -31.28 5.70 -14.50
N LEU A 32 -30.10 5.14 -14.20
CA LEU A 32 -29.01 5.11 -15.18
C LEU A 32 -29.40 4.33 -16.44
N ALA A 33 -30.21 3.27 -16.30
CA ALA A 33 -30.74 2.51 -17.42
C ALA A 33 -31.56 3.38 -18.40
N THR A 34 -32.36 4.32 -17.88
CA THR A 34 -33.14 5.27 -18.71
C THR A 34 -32.24 6.24 -19.47
N LEU A 35 -31.02 6.50 -18.98
CA LEU A 35 -29.99 7.28 -19.67
C LEU A 35 -29.16 6.45 -20.68
N GLY A 36 -29.57 5.21 -20.94
CA GLY A 36 -28.89 4.30 -21.86
C GLY A 36 -27.64 3.63 -21.28
N VAL A 37 -27.37 3.80 -19.98
CA VAL A 37 -26.27 3.10 -19.31
C VAL A 37 -26.66 1.64 -19.15
N GLN A 38 -25.82 0.75 -19.66
CA GLN A 38 -26.03 -0.69 -19.60
C GLN A 38 -25.24 -1.30 -18.44
N GLU A 39 -25.70 -2.47 -17.99
CA GLU A 39 -24.98 -3.27 -17.00
C GLU A 39 -23.54 -3.53 -17.48
N GLY A 40 -22.57 -3.37 -16.57
CA GLY A 40 -21.14 -3.52 -16.86
C GLY A 40 -20.47 -2.28 -17.47
N ASN A 41 -21.21 -1.25 -17.89
CA ASN A 41 -20.60 0.01 -18.33
C ASN A 41 -19.80 0.62 -17.19
N MET A 42 -18.49 0.85 -17.40
CA MET A 42 -17.56 1.31 -16.37
C MET A 42 -17.55 0.45 -15.10
N GLY A 43 -17.97 -0.82 -15.20
CA GLY A 43 -18.12 -1.73 -14.07
C GLY A 43 -19.36 -1.46 -13.21
N LEU A 44 -20.31 -0.63 -13.65
CA LEU A 44 -21.57 -0.41 -12.94
C LEU A 44 -22.42 -1.67 -12.93
N VAL A 45 -23.06 -1.93 -11.80
CA VAL A 45 -24.07 -2.99 -11.66
C VAL A 45 -25.34 -2.43 -11.04
N ASN A 46 -26.45 -3.15 -11.21
CA ASN A 46 -27.78 -2.73 -10.75
C ASN A 46 -28.21 -1.37 -11.35
N VAL A 47 -27.92 -1.12 -12.63
CA VAL A 47 -28.14 0.20 -13.28
C VAL A 47 -29.60 0.67 -13.27
N GLN A 48 -30.56 -0.25 -13.14
CA GLN A 48 -31.98 0.08 -12.99
C GLN A 48 -32.32 0.66 -11.61
N GLY A 49 -31.62 0.19 -10.56
CA GLY A 49 -31.82 0.65 -9.19
C GLY A 49 -31.05 1.92 -8.85
N VAL A 50 -30.04 2.28 -9.65
CA VAL A 50 -29.26 3.51 -9.46
C VAL A 50 -30.10 4.71 -9.84
N VAL A 51 -30.32 5.62 -8.89
CA VAL A 51 -31.07 6.85 -9.11
C VAL A 51 -30.11 8.03 -9.14
N LEU A 52 -30.08 8.74 -10.27
CA LEU A 52 -29.27 9.94 -10.49
C LEU A 52 -30.15 11.19 -10.46
N THR A 53 -29.70 12.21 -9.74
CA THR A 53 -30.17 13.59 -9.82
C THR A 53 -28.99 14.46 -10.20
N SER A 54 -29.17 15.36 -11.15
CA SER A 54 -28.09 16.23 -11.64
C SER A 54 -28.58 17.65 -11.88
N ASP A 55 -27.72 18.60 -11.59
CA ASP A 55 -27.83 19.99 -12.02
C ASP A 55 -26.44 20.39 -12.53
N ALA A 56 -26.29 20.46 -13.86
CA ALA A 56 -25.00 20.72 -14.49
C ALA A 56 -25.12 21.73 -15.63
N HIS A 57 -24.18 22.66 -15.68
CA HIS A 57 -23.98 23.66 -16.70
C HIS A 57 -22.69 23.35 -17.48
N LEU A 58 -22.83 23.09 -18.78
CA LEU A 58 -21.73 22.80 -19.68
C LEU A 58 -21.59 23.92 -20.71
N LYS A 59 -20.37 24.39 -20.91
CA LYS A 59 -20.06 25.47 -21.84
C LYS A 59 -18.90 25.07 -22.76
N LEU A 60 -19.22 24.78 -24.02
CA LEU A 60 -18.21 24.63 -25.06
C LEU A 60 -17.78 26.03 -25.52
N HIS A 61 -16.48 26.31 -25.41
CA HIS A 61 -15.91 27.60 -25.79
C HIS A 61 -15.96 27.81 -27.31
N PRO A 62 -15.92 29.08 -27.78
CA PRO A 62 -15.96 29.39 -29.22
C PRO A 62 -14.84 28.74 -30.04
N ASP A 63 -13.71 28.40 -29.39
CA ASP A 63 -12.60 27.70 -30.03
C ASP A 63 -12.92 26.26 -30.44
N GLY A 64 -14.05 25.71 -29.98
CA GLY A 64 -14.47 24.34 -30.23
C GLY A 64 -13.53 23.29 -29.64
N LYS A 65 -12.66 23.68 -28.70
CA LYS A 65 -11.60 22.83 -28.13
C LYS A 65 -11.72 22.68 -26.63
N ASN A 66 -12.28 23.66 -25.93
CA ASN A 66 -12.36 23.66 -24.48
C ASN A 66 -13.82 23.56 -24.01
N LEU A 67 -14.06 22.67 -23.05
CA LEU A 67 -15.34 22.50 -22.37
C LEU A 67 -15.20 22.94 -20.92
N SER A 68 -16.00 23.90 -20.47
CA SER A 68 -16.19 24.17 -19.03
C SER A 68 -17.36 23.38 -18.49
N PHE A 69 -17.25 22.93 -17.25
CA PHE A 69 -18.32 22.26 -16.53
C PHE A 69 -18.46 22.87 -15.14
N ASP A 70 -19.70 22.99 -14.67
CA ASP A 70 -20.05 23.32 -13.29
C ASP A 70 -21.34 22.57 -12.95
N GLY A 71 -21.31 21.71 -11.94
CA GLY A 71 -22.51 20.94 -11.61
C GLY A 71 -22.44 20.14 -10.33
N THR A 72 -23.63 19.74 -9.89
CA THR A 72 -23.86 18.86 -8.76
C THR A 72 -24.55 17.58 -9.21
N PHE A 73 -24.18 16.47 -8.59
CA PHE A 73 -24.68 15.15 -8.89
C PHE A 73 -24.99 14.42 -7.58
N LEU A 74 -26.12 13.73 -7.53
CA LEU A 74 -26.48 12.82 -6.45
C LEU A 74 -26.86 11.49 -7.06
N ALA A 75 -26.11 10.44 -6.73
CA ALA A 75 -26.36 9.08 -7.14
C ALA A 75 -26.63 8.20 -5.92
N LYS A 76 -27.79 7.54 -5.90
CA LYS A 76 -28.20 6.61 -4.84
C LYS A 76 -28.19 5.17 -5.35
N ASN A 77 -27.96 4.22 -4.45
CA ASN A 77 -27.93 2.77 -4.74
C ASN A 77 -26.90 2.37 -5.81
N VAL A 78 -25.80 3.11 -5.93
CA VAL A 78 -24.75 2.83 -6.92
C VAL A 78 -24.15 1.45 -6.63
N GLY A 79 -24.16 0.60 -7.66
CA GLY A 79 -23.49 -0.69 -7.67
C GLY A 79 -22.26 -0.66 -8.55
N VAL A 80 -21.13 -1.20 -8.08
CA VAL A 80 -19.88 -1.33 -8.83
C VAL A 80 -19.31 -2.74 -8.69
N SER A 81 -19.01 -3.37 -9.80
CA SER A 81 -18.30 -4.64 -9.90
C SER A 81 -17.04 -4.45 -10.73
N HIS A 82 -15.90 -4.35 -10.05
CA HIS A 82 -14.62 -4.20 -10.73
C HIS A 82 -13.51 -4.94 -9.94
N PRO A 83 -12.71 -5.82 -10.57
CA PRO A 83 -11.70 -6.64 -9.88
C PRO A 83 -10.64 -5.85 -9.11
N ARG A 84 -10.36 -4.60 -9.50
CA ARG A 84 -9.45 -3.71 -8.76
C ARG A 84 -10.10 -3.04 -7.54
N VAL A 85 -11.43 -2.98 -7.46
CA VAL A 85 -12.16 -2.36 -6.35
C VAL A 85 -12.38 -3.37 -5.23
N ALA A 86 -13.03 -4.49 -5.54
CA ALA A 86 -13.30 -5.59 -4.61
C ALA A 86 -13.42 -6.92 -5.39
N PRO A 87 -13.25 -8.08 -4.73
CA PRO A 87 -13.44 -9.39 -5.37
C PRO A 87 -14.89 -9.65 -5.83
N GLY A 88 -15.86 -9.05 -5.14
CA GLY A 88 -17.28 -9.10 -5.47
C GLY A 88 -17.85 -7.72 -5.79
N SER A 89 -19.13 -7.68 -6.10
CA SER A 89 -19.84 -6.42 -6.35
C SER A 89 -20.06 -5.64 -5.06
N VAL A 90 -19.78 -4.34 -5.11
CA VAL A 90 -20.08 -3.37 -4.06
C VAL A 90 -21.42 -2.73 -4.41
N LEU A 91 -22.38 -2.76 -3.49
CA LEU A 91 -23.75 -2.27 -3.73
C LEU A 91 -24.13 -1.22 -2.69
N GLY A 92 -25.14 -0.42 -3.01
CA GLY A 92 -25.75 0.51 -2.06
C GLY A 92 -24.89 1.76 -1.77
N LEU A 93 -23.98 2.13 -2.67
CA LEU A 93 -23.21 3.35 -2.51
C LEU A 93 -24.09 4.57 -2.75
N GLU A 94 -24.02 5.54 -1.84
CA GLU A 94 -24.58 6.87 -2.02
C GLU A 94 -23.43 7.86 -2.24
N LEU A 95 -23.46 8.53 -3.39
CA LEU A 95 -22.43 9.45 -3.83
C LEU A 95 -23.07 10.80 -4.12
N ALA A 96 -22.59 11.86 -3.49
CA ALA A 96 -22.85 13.21 -3.94
C ALA A 96 -21.56 13.81 -4.49
N ALA A 97 -21.63 14.59 -5.56
CA ALA A 97 -20.47 15.24 -6.13
C ALA A 97 -20.79 16.68 -6.53
N LYS A 98 -19.82 17.57 -6.36
CA LYS A 98 -19.83 18.92 -6.89
C LYS A 98 -18.54 19.13 -7.68
N LEU A 99 -18.67 19.42 -8.96
CA LEU A 99 -17.56 19.48 -9.90
C LEU A 99 -17.60 20.79 -10.67
N ARG A 100 -16.49 21.53 -10.67
CA ARG A 100 -16.28 22.72 -11.49
C ARG A 100 -14.89 22.69 -12.11
N GLY A 101 -14.81 22.97 -13.40
CA GLY A 101 -13.53 22.98 -14.08
C GLY A 101 -13.62 23.14 -15.59
N GLN A 102 -12.53 22.80 -16.25
CA GLN A 102 -12.36 22.85 -17.69
C GLN A 102 -11.59 21.63 -18.18
N VAL A 103 -11.95 21.14 -19.36
CA VAL A 103 -11.27 20.04 -20.03
C VAL A 103 -11.11 20.36 -21.51
N SER A 104 -9.96 20.06 -22.07
CA SER A 104 -9.78 20.09 -23.51
C SER A 104 -10.45 18.86 -24.14
N LEU A 105 -11.13 19.01 -25.27
CA LEU A 105 -11.86 17.92 -25.92
C LEU A 105 -10.94 16.80 -26.42
N ASP A 106 -9.64 17.06 -26.59
CA ASP A 106 -8.62 16.04 -26.88
C ASP A 106 -8.16 15.26 -25.62
N GLY A 107 -8.69 15.62 -24.43
CA GLY A 107 -8.39 14.99 -23.15
C GLY A 107 -6.99 15.28 -22.61
N ARG A 108 -6.22 16.18 -23.23
CA ARG A 108 -4.83 16.47 -22.85
C ARG A 108 -4.71 17.40 -21.65
N VAL A 109 -5.64 18.33 -21.48
CA VAL A 109 -5.63 19.31 -20.40
C VAL A 109 -6.89 19.17 -19.58
N LEU A 110 -6.75 18.94 -18.29
CA LEU A 110 -7.82 18.94 -17.31
C LEU A 110 -7.48 19.92 -16.20
N ARG A 111 -8.37 20.86 -15.92
CA ARG A 111 -8.34 21.75 -14.77
C ARG A 111 -9.59 21.54 -13.94
N LEU A 112 -9.44 21.12 -12.70
CA LEU A 112 -10.51 20.94 -11.73
C LEU A 112 -10.38 22.05 -10.68
N ASP A 113 -11.27 23.03 -10.74
CA ASP A 113 -11.29 24.18 -9.83
C ASP A 113 -11.88 23.80 -8.47
N GLU A 114 -12.94 23.00 -8.53
CA GLU A 114 -13.64 22.45 -7.38
C GLU A 114 -14.02 21.02 -7.70
N GLY A 115 -13.51 20.07 -6.93
CA GLY A 115 -13.94 18.69 -6.95
C GLY A 115 -14.26 18.26 -5.54
N GLN A 116 -15.53 18.07 -5.25
CA GLN A 116 -16.01 17.54 -3.99
C GLN A 116 -16.76 16.24 -4.29
N VAL A 117 -16.46 15.18 -3.55
CA VAL A 117 -17.20 13.91 -3.59
C VAL A 117 -17.52 13.49 -2.17
N ASP A 118 -18.79 13.42 -1.83
CA ASP A 118 -19.26 12.95 -0.54
C ASP A 118 -19.66 11.47 -0.64
N VAL A 119 -19.11 10.65 0.25
CA VAL A 119 -19.51 9.26 0.46
C VAL A 119 -20.05 9.16 1.87
N GLY A 120 -21.37 9.08 2.00
CA GLY A 120 -22.05 9.26 3.29
C GLY A 120 -21.71 10.62 3.90
N LYS A 121 -21.04 10.63 5.06
CA LYS A 121 -20.59 11.85 5.75
C LYS A 121 -19.13 12.23 5.48
N VAL A 122 -18.42 11.44 4.67
CA VAL A 122 -17.01 11.70 4.34
C VAL A 122 -16.94 12.54 3.08
N GLN A 123 -16.38 13.73 3.19
CA GLN A 123 -16.15 14.63 2.07
C GLN A 123 -14.72 14.47 1.55
N LEU A 124 -14.58 14.12 0.28
CA LEU A 124 -13.31 14.09 -0.46
C LEU A 124 -13.22 15.37 -1.27
N GLN A 125 -12.09 16.07 -1.15
CA GLN A 125 -11.78 17.28 -1.91
C GLN A 125 -10.63 17.00 -2.88
N LEU A 126 -10.75 17.45 -4.11
CA LEU A 126 -9.76 17.35 -5.18
C LEU A 126 -9.81 18.62 -6.03
N ARG A 127 -8.68 19.25 -6.28
CA ARG A 127 -8.55 20.36 -7.23
C ARG A 127 -7.16 20.36 -7.86
N GLY A 128 -7.01 20.98 -9.01
CA GLY A 128 -5.70 21.09 -9.66
C GLY A 128 -5.75 20.95 -11.17
N THR A 129 -4.58 20.73 -11.76
CA THR A 129 -4.37 20.66 -13.20
C THR A 129 -3.55 19.44 -13.58
N VAL A 130 -3.94 18.80 -14.68
CA VAL A 130 -3.16 17.80 -15.40
C VAL A 130 -3.02 18.27 -16.84
N ASP A 131 -1.80 18.52 -17.28
CA ASP A 131 -1.48 18.96 -18.64
C ASP A 131 -0.56 17.93 -19.30
N ARG A 132 -1.05 17.33 -20.38
CA ARG A 132 -0.36 16.36 -21.26
C ARG A 132 -0.29 16.88 -22.70
N SER A 133 -0.37 18.20 -22.88
CA SER A 133 -0.32 18.84 -24.21
C SER A 133 1.03 18.69 -24.89
N ARG A 134 2.09 18.56 -24.09
CA ARG A 134 3.46 18.25 -24.51
C ARG A 134 3.71 16.76 -24.24
N ASP A 135 4.66 16.12 -24.92
CA ASP A 135 5.03 14.70 -24.70
C ASP A 135 5.41 14.37 -23.23
N LYS A 136 5.55 15.41 -22.40
CA LYS A 136 5.82 15.36 -20.97
C LYS A 136 4.62 15.90 -20.18
N ALA A 137 4.26 15.20 -19.11
CA ALA A 137 3.15 15.60 -18.26
C ALA A 137 3.56 16.67 -17.21
N ARG A 138 2.65 17.60 -16.96
CA ARG A 138 2.69 18.49 -15.79
C ARG A 138 1.46 18.25 -14.93
N VAL A 139 1.68 18.05 -13.64
CA VAL A 139 0.64 17.73 -12.65
C VAL A 139 0.78 18.70 -11.49
N ASP A 140 -0.31 19.32 -11.08
CA ASP A 140 -0.42 20.08 -9.83
C ASP A 140 -1.78 19.77 -9.22
N VAL A 141 -1.83 18.99 -8.14
CA VAL A 141 -3.06 18.45 -7.58
C VAL A 141 -3.06 18.61 -6.08
N HIS A 142 -4.12 19.21 -5.55
CA HIS A 142 -4.42 19.22 -4.13
C HIS A 142 -5.56 18.23 -3.87
N PHE A 143 -5.41 17.43 -2.83
CA PHE A 143 -6.41 16.48 -2.39
C PHE A 143 -6.57 16.54 -0.87
N GLY A 144 -7.73 16.16 -0.37
CA GLY A 144 -7.92 16.11 1.07
C GLY A 144 -9.24 15.52 1.52
N ILE A 145 -9.28 15.22 2.81
CA ILE A 145 -10.46 14.89 3.59
C ILE A 145 -10.46 15.92 4.72
N PRO A 146 -11.43 16.85 4.77
CA PRO A 146 -11.59 17.75 5.90
C PRO A 146 -11.77 16.97 7.21
N LEU A 147 -11.62 17.66 8.34
CA LEU A 147 -11.78 17.02 9.65
C LEU A 147 -13.14 16.32 9.78
N VAL A 148 -13.11 15.00 9.94
CA VAL A 148 -14.29 14.15 10.04
C VAL A 148 -14.16 13.20 11.21
N ALA A 149 -15.27 12.84 11.85
CA ALA A 149 -15.27 11.83 12.91
C ALA A 149 -14.86 10.46 12.35
N CYS A 150 -14.03 9.72 13.08
CA CYS A 150 -13.57 8.40 12.65
C CYS A 150 -14.71 7.41 12.44
N GLN A 151 -15.76 7.49 13.27
CA GLN A 151 -16.95 6.67 13.09
C GLN A 151 -17.65 6.96 11.76
N SER A 152 -17.78 8.23 11.38
CA SER A 152 -18.37 8.62 10.09
C SER A 152 -17.61 8.03 8.90
N PHE A 153 -16.28 7.87 9.02
CA PHE A 153 -15.48 7.22 7.99
C PHE A 153 -15.73 5.71 7.91
N LEU A 154 -15.87 5.02 9.04
CA LEU A 154 -16.24 3.60 9.05
C LEU A 154 -17.66 3.37 8.52
N ASP A 155 -18.61 4.23 8.89
CA ASP A 155 -20.01 4.15 8.48
C ASP A 155 -20.21 4.41 6.98
N ALA A 156 -19.32 5.18 6.36
CA ALA A 156 -19.35 5.45 4.92
C ALA A 156 -18.96 4.23 4.05
N LEU A 157 -18.40 3.18 4.66
CA LEU A 157 -17.88 2.01 3.95
C LEU A 157 -18.91 0.86 4.01
N PRO A 158 -19.48 0.44 2.86
CA PRO A 158 -20.44 -0.65 2.86
C PRO A 158 -19.76 -1.98 3.23
N SER A 159 -20.50 -2.89 3.86
CA SER A 159 -19.99 -4.20 4.31
C SER A 159 -19.41 -5.05 3.17
N SER A 160 -19.94 -4.91 1.95
CA SER A 160 -19.40 -5.57 0.75
C SER A 160 -18.00 -5.07 0.37
N LEU A 161 -17.65 -3.83 0.73
CA LEU A 161 -16.34 -3.24 0.48
C LEU A 161 -15.36 -3.57 1.61
N VAL A 162 -15.82 -3.69 2.86
CA VAL A 162 -14.94 -3.87 4.02
C VAL A 162 -15.41 -4.98 4.98
N PRO A 163 -15.61 -6.22 4.51
CA PRO A 163 -16.28 -7.28 5.29
C PRO A 163 -15.56 -7.65 6.59
N VAL A 164 -14.23 -7.53 6.66
CA VAL A 164 -13.44 -7.95 7.83
C VAL A 164 -13.51 -6.94 8.98
N VAL A 165 -13.63 -5.65 8.65
CA VAL A 165 -13.64 -4.53 9.63
C VAL A 165 -15.04 -3.95 9.82
N HIS A 166 -16.04 -4.50 9.14
CA HIS A 166 -17.43 -4.08 9.32
C HIS A 166 -17.88 -4.31 10.77
N GLY A 167 -18.56 -3.33 11.36
CA GLY A 167 -18.97 -3.36 12.76
C GLY A 167 -17.90 -2.89 13.76
N MET A 168 -16.72 -2.48 13.30
CA MET A 168 -15.78 -1.74 14.16
C MET A 168 -16.36 -0.40 14.58
N THR A 169 -16.02 0.04 15.80
CA THR A 169 -16.35 1.38 16.27
C THR A 169 -15.09 2.16 16.60
N ALA A 170 -15.12 3.48 16.36
CA ALA A 170 -13.99 4.36 16.60
C ALA A 170 -14.43 5.70 17.19
N ALA A 171 -13.59 6.26 18.06
CA ALA A 171 -13.69 7.62 18.57
C ALA A 171 -12.56 8.50 17.99
N GLY A 172 -12.70 9.82 18.08
CA GLY A 172 -11.71 10.78 17.56
C GLY A 172 -12.05 11.27 16.14
N THR A 173 -11.07 11.92 15.53
CA THR A 173 -11.18 12.54 14.21
C THR A 173 -10.06 12.10 13.25
N LEU A 174 -10.30 12.34 11.97
CA LEU A 174 -9.29 12.20 10.94
C LEU A 174 -9.40 13.33 9.93
N SER A 175 -8.26 13.69 9.35
CA SER A 175 -8.14 14.61 8.24
C SER A 175 -6.96 14.22 7.36
N LEU A 176 -7.04 14.61 6.09
CA LEU A 176 -5.96 14.45 5.14
C LEU A 176 -5.90 15.72 4.29
N ALA A 177 -4.71 16.23 4.06
CA ALA A 177 -4.48 17.26 3.06
C ALA A 177 -3.16 16.95 2.37
N GLY A 178 -3.12 17.03 1.05
CA GLY A 178 -1.90 16.82 0.31
C GLY A 178 -1.83 17.64 -0.97
N HIS A 179 -0.60 17.86 -1.41
CA HIS A 179 -0.25 18.58 -2.62
C HIS A 179 0.79 17.77 -3.39
N LEU A 180 0.48 17.44 -4.64
CA LEU A 180 1.40 16.83 -5.58
C LEU A 180 1.64 17.79 -6.72
N ARG A 181 2.87 18.26 -6.87
CA ARG A 181 3.35 18.98 -8.03
C ARG A 181 4.49 18.20 -8.69
N TRP A 182 4.37 17.97 -9.99
CA TRP A 182 5.36 17.25 -10.77
C TRP A 182 5.39 17.77 -12.20
N ASP A 183 6.56 18.25 -12.64
CA ASP A 183 6.84 18.54 -14.05
C ASP A 183 7.85 17.52 -14.57
N GLU A 184 7.41 16.66 -15.49
CA GLU A 184 8.26 15.65 -16.09
C GLU A 184 9.39 16.23 -16.95
N ALA A 185 9.27 17.47 -17.41
CA ALA A 185 10.36 18.14 -18.10
C ALA A 185 11.52 18.53 -17.18
N ASN A 186 11.27 18.63 -15.87
CA ASN A 186 12.24 19.08 -14.88
C ASN A 186 12.16 18.21 -13.62
N GLU A 187 13.04 17.23 -13.49
CA GLU A 187 13.05 16.30 -12.35
C GLU A 187 13.22 16.95 -10.96
N LYS A 188 13.70 18.20 -10.91
CA LYS A 188 13.80 19.00 -9.68
C LYS A 188 12.47 19.61 -9.25
N ASP A 189 11.49 19.71 -10.16
CA ASP A 189 10.14 20.21 -9.88
C ASP A 189 9.21 19.06 -9.46
N PHE A 190 9.70 18.20 -8.55
CA PHE A 190 8.87 17.22 -7.85
C PHE A 190 8.69 17.68 -6.41
N HIS A 191 7.44 17.94 -6.05
CA HIS A 191 7.01 18.26 -4.71
C HIS A 191 5.81 17.41 -4.36
N PHE A 192 5.93 16.63 -3.30
CA PHE A 192 4.81 15.87 -2.77
C PHE A 192 4.83 16.03 -1.27
N GLU A 193 3.80 16.66 -0.73
CA GLU A 193 3.64 16.82 0.71
C GLU A 193 2.23 16.43 1.09
N TYR A 194 2.08 15.83 2.27
CA TYR A 194 0.77 15.59 2.84
C TYR A 194 0.84 15.65 4.36
N ALA A 195 -0.25 16.11 4.95
CA ALA A 195 -0.50 16.09 6.38
C ALA A 195 -1.72 15.20 6.63
N ALA A 196 -1.57 14.23 7.52
CA ALA A 196 -2.66 13.39 7.98
C ALA A 196 -2.88 13.64 9.48
N GLY A 197 -4.03 14.25 9.82
CA GLY A 197 -4.50 14.27 11.20
C GLY A 197 -5.19 12.96 11.49
N ASN A 198 -4.74 12.21 12.49
CA ASN A 198 -5.38 10.97 12.87
C ASN A 198 -5.27 10.76 14.38
N ASP A 199 -6.34 11.09 15.10
CA ASP A 199 -6.52 10.75 16.51
C ASP A 199 -7.57 9.64 16.70
N CYS A 200 -7.88 8.90 15.63
CA CYS A 200 -8.79 7.77 15.70
C CYS A 200 -8.33 6.77 16.74
N ARG A 201 -9.25 6.34 17.61
CA ARG A 201 -9.07 5.24 18.55
C ARG A 201 -10.16 4.22 18.30
N ILE A 202 -9.76 3.01 17.91
CA ILE A 202 -10.69 1.89 17.77
C ILE A 202 -11.14 1.48 19.18
N THR A 203 -12.46 1.51 19.42
CA THR A 203 -13.06 1.26 20.74
C THR A 203 -13.70 -0.12 20.83
N SER A 204 -14.14 -0.68 19.70
CA SER A 204 -14.68 -2.03 19.61
C SER A 204 -14.33 -2.66 18.27
N VAL A 205 -14.15 -3.97 18.27
CA VAL A 205 -13.85 -4.76 17.08
C VAL A 205 -14.66 -6.05 17.04
N PRO A 206 -14.94 -6.59 15.85
CA PRO A 206 -15.48 -7.94 15.71
C PRO A 206 -14.56 -9.00 16.34
N PRO A 207 -15.10 -10.13 16.85
CA PRO A 207 -14.30 -11.21 17.41
C PRO A 207 -13.25 -11.80 16.46
N SER A 208 -13.51 -11.75 15.14
CA SER A 208 -12.63 -12.27 14.09
C SER A 208 -11.29 -11.55 13.96
N VAL A 209 -11.18 -10.34 14.52
CA VAL A 209 -9.96 -9.50 14.42
C VAL A 209 -9.43 -9.07 15.78
N ASP A 210 -9.97 -9.61 16.86
CA ASP A 210 -9.59 -9.24 18.22
C ASP A 210 -8.19 -9.77 18.58
N VAL A 211 -7.28 -8.86 18.95
CA VAL A 211 -5.89 -9.24 19.28
C VAL A 211 -5.77 -10.16 20.50
N ARG A 212 -6.79 -10.24 21.35
CA ARG A 212 -6.80 -11.14 22.52
C ARG A 212 -6.72 -12.61 22.09
N THR A 213 -7.13 -12.93 20.87
CA THR A 213 -7.03 -14.28 20.28
C THR A 213 -5.58 -14.76 20.16
N PHE A 214 -4.60 -13.85 20.04
CA PHE A 214 -3.18 -14.20 19.88
C PHE A 214 -2.51 -14.68 21.17
N ARG A 215 -3.24 -14.71 22.30
CA ARG A 215 -2.76 -15.27 23.57
C ARG A 215 -2.77 -16.80 23.59
N SER A 216 -3.41 -17.43 22.61
CA SER A 216 -3.51 -18.88 22.43
C SER A 216 -3.29 -19.24 20.97
N SER A 217 -3.37 -20.52 20.61
CA SER A 217 -3.42 -20.90 19.20
C SER A 217 -4.67 -20.33 18.52
N PHE A 218 -4.52 -19.97 17.26
CA PHE A 218 -5.54 -19.39 16.40
C PHE A 218 -5.35 -19.89 14.98
N LYS A 219 -6.44 -19.86 14.22
CA LYS A 219 -6.45 -20.26 12.80
C LYS A 219 -6.41 -19.02 11.93
N ARG A 220 -5.59 -19.05 10.90
CA ARG A 220 -5.51 -17.99 9.89
C ARG A 220 -5.50 -18.58 8.50
N ARG A 221 -5.92 -17.76 7.54
CA ARG A 221 -5.83 -18.11 6.12
C ARG A 221 -4.40 -17.87 5.63
N ALA A 222 -3.84 -18.86 4.96
CA ALA A 222 -2.63 -18.75 4.17
C ALA A 222 -2.90 -19.29 2.76
N TYR A 223 -1.85 -19.44 1.96
CA TYR A 223 -1.98 -19.88 0.58
C TYR A 223 -0.85 -20.83 0.21
N ASP A 224 -1.19 -21.92 -0.48
CA ASP A 224 -0.20 -22.86 -0.99
C ASP A 224 0.59 -22.30 -2.19
N ALA A 225 1.54 -23.08 -2.70
CA ALA A 225 2.36 -22.72 -3.86
C ALA A 225 1.54 -22.54 -5.16
N LYS A 226 0.33 -23.10 -5.24
CA LYS A 226 -0.60 -22.94 -6.37
C LYS A 226 -1.55 -21.74 -6.18
N GLY A 227 -1.50 -21.09 -5.02
CA GLY A 227 -2.37 -19.97 -4.67
C GLY A 227 -3.73 -20.39 -4.10
N ASN A 228 -3.93 -21.67 -3.76
CA ASN A 228 -5.16 -22.10 -3.10
C ASN A 228 -5.14 -21.68 -1.63
N PRO A 229 -6.28 -21.22 -1.07
CA PRO A 229 -6.37 -20.90 0.34
C PRO A 229 -6.20 -22.17 1.17
N VAL A 230 -5.38 -22.09 2.21
CA VAL A 230 -5.19 -23.14 3.22
C VAL A 230 -5.37 -22.53 4.60
N GLU A 231 -5.86 -23.32 5.56
CA GLU A 231 -5.93 -22.89 6.96
C GLU A 231 -4.66 -23.33 7.68
N VAL A 232 -4.03 -22.41 8.38
CA VAL A 232 -2.82 -22.64 9.16
C VAL A 232 -3.12 -22.30 10.61
N GLU A 233 -2.83 -23.24 11.51
CA GLU A 233 -2.84 -22.97 12.94
C GLU A 233 -1.52 -22.28 13.33
N SER A 234 -1.61 -21.22 14.12
CA SER A 234 -0.48 -20.42 14.58
C SER A 234 -0.76 -19.95 16.01
N GLY A 235 0.26 -19.58 16.75
CA GLY A 235 0.12 -19.00 18.09
C GLY A 235 0.89 -19.77 19.16
N PRO A 236 0.92 -19.24 20.39
CA PRO A 236 1.60 -19.88 21.51
C PRO A 236 1.20 -21.35 21.67
N GLY A 237 2.20 -22.23 21.78
CA GLY A 237 2.01 -23.67 21.95
C GLY A 237 1.89 -24.49 20.66
N THR A 238 1.74 -23.84 19.50
CA THR A 238 1.77 -24.53 18.20
C THR A 238 3.21 -24.91 17.79
N PRO A 239 3.41 -25.99 17.00
CA PRO A 239 4.73 -26.34 16.47
C PRO A 239 5.36 -25.18 15.67
N GLY A 240 6.60 -24.83 16.00
CA GLY A 240 7.35 -23.78 15.33
C GLY A 240 7.06 -22.35 15.81
N TRP A 241 6.13 -22.16 16.75
CA TRP A 241 5.97 -20.88 17.43
C TRP A 241 7.14 -20.61 18.37
N VAL A 242 7.70 -19.41 18.29
CA VAL A 242 8.82 -18.98 19.12
C VAL A 242 8.46 -17.65 19.77
N GLY A 243 8.38 -17.66 21.11
CA GLY A 243 8.20 -16.43 21.88
C GLY A 243 9.41 -15.50 21.77
N ARG A 244 9.23 -14.22 22.07
CA ARG A 244 10.25 -13.17 21.92
C ARG A 244 11.65 -13.56 22.38
N ASP A 245 11.78 -14.12 23.58
CA ASP A 245 13.10 -14.44 24.17
C ASP A 245 13.84 -15.57 23.42
N GLY A 246 13.13 -16.32 22.59
CA GLY A 246 13.68 -17.34 21.70
C GLY A 246 14.06 -16.84 20.31
N ILE A 247 13.90 -15.54 20.03
CA ILE A 247 14.19 -14.90 18.74
C ILE A 247 15.51 -14.15 18.84
N SER A 248 16.43 -14.42 17.90
CA SER A 248 17.70 -13.68 17.83
C SER A 248 17.47 -12.21 17.50
N HIS A 249 18.18 -11.31 18.17
CA HIS A 249 18.20 -9.89 17.82
C HIS A 249 18.64 -9.65 16.37
N PHE A 250 19.48 -10.52 15.79
CA PHE A 250 19.91 -10.40 14.40
C PHE A 250 18.76 -10.53 13.40
N ILE A 251 17.75 -11.38 13.65
CA ILE A 251 16.62 -11.49 12.72
C ILE A 251 15.69 -10.28 12.84
N GLU A 252 15.50 -9.71 14.04
CA GLU A 252 14.79 -8.44 14.18
C GLU A 252 15.52 -7.32 13.43
N ALA A 253 16.84 -7.21 13.62
CA ALA A 253 17.67 -6.22 12.93
C ALA A 253 17.62 -6.39 11.41
N ALA A 254 17.70 -7.62 10.91
CA ALA A 254 17.63 -7.93 9.49
C ALA A 254 16.26 -7.59 8.89
N VAL A 255 15.16 -7.98 9.55
CA VAL A 255 13.80 -7.67 9.09
C VAL A 255 13.54 -6.17 9.10
N MET A 256 13.96 -5.44 10.14
CA MET A 256 13.86 -3.98 10.13
C MET A 256 14.70 -3.38 8.99
N THR A 257 15.90 -3.89 8.73
CA THR A 257 16.77 -3.38 7.67
C THR A 257 16.17 -3.59 6.26
N CYS A 258 15.58 -4.76 6.02
CA CYS A 258 15.01 -5.12 4.72
C CYS A 258 13.61 -4.52 4.52
N GLU A 259 12.69 -4.69 5.48
CA GLU A 259 11.27 -4.41 5.26
C GLU A 259 10.86 -3.01 5.73
N ASP A 260 11.41 -2.55 6.84
CA ASP A 260 10.90 -1.37 7.55
C ASP A 260 11.95 -0.74 8.50
N GLY A 261 12.86 0.04 7.92
CA GLY A 261 14.01 0.60 8.62
C GLY A 261 13.64 1.58 9.74
N ARG A 262 12.39 2.05 9.79
CA ARG A 262 11.90 2.97 10.82
C ARG A 262 10.74 2.39 11.62
N PHE A 263 10.58 1.07 11.59
CA PHE A 263 9.55 0.33 12.31
C PHE A 263 9.30 0.81 13.74
N ARG A 264 10.39 1.05 14.49
CA ARG A 264 10.35 1.49 15.89
C ARG A 264 9.93 2.96 16.08
N ARG A 265 9.94 3.78 15.01
CA ARG A 265 9.73 5.24 15.05
C ARG A 265 8.35 5.69 14.57
N HIS A 266 7.64 4.88 13.79
CA HIS A 266 6.30 5.21 13.31
C HIS A 266 5.20 4.36 13.97
N ARG A 267 3.93 4.71 13.75
CA ARG A 267 2.75 3.99 14.25
C ARG A 267 1.98 3.32 13.10
N GLY A 268 2.60 2.33 12.46
CA GLY A 268 2.03 1.58 11.35
C GLY A 268 2.27 2.14 9.95
N PHE A 269 2.49 3.44 9.80
CA PHE A 269 2.72 4.06 8.48
C PHE A 269 4.02 4.84 8.46
N ASP A 270 4.88 4.52 7.50
CA ASP A 270 6.09 5.27 7.27
C ASP A 270 5.85 6.38 6.23
N HIS A 271 5.73 7.61 6.71
CA HIS A 271 5.45 8.78 5.88
C HIS A 271 6.54 9.09 4.84
N GLU A 272 7.81 8.87 5.17
CA GLU A 272 8.91 9.12 4.24
C GLU A 272 9.09 7.95 3.27
N ALA A 273 8.77 6.72 3.65
CA ALA A 273 8.68 5.62 2.68
C ALA A 273 7.56 5.86 1.66
N ILE A 274 6.40 6.37 2.11
CA ILE A 274 5.29 6.78 1.23
C ILE A 274 5.76 7.88 0.28
N HIS A 275 6.40 8.92 0.82
CA HIS A 275 6.92 10.03 0.04
C HIS A 275 7.91 9.56 -1.06
N ASN A 276 8.88 8.72 -0.69
CA ASN A 276 9.89 8.21 -1.62
C ASN A 276 9.28 7.25 -2.66
N SER A 277 8.33 6.39 -2.27
CA SER A 277 7.60 5.51 -3.18
C SER A 277 6.81 6.31 -4.23
N VAL A 278 6.14 7.40 -3.85
CA VAL A 278 5.43 8.27 -4.79
C VAL A 278 6.41 8.91 -5.79
N ARG A 279 7.53 9.46 -5.29
CA ARG A 279 8.58 10.06 -6.13
C ARG A 279 9.13 9.07 -7.17
N GLU A 280 9.50 7.87 -6.73
CA GLU A 280 10.10 6.84 -7.59
C GLU A 280 9.10 6.30 -8.62
N ASN A 281 7.86 6.02 -8.21
CA ASN A 281 6.83 5.51 -9.10
C ASN A 281 6.45 6.51 -10.20
N LEU A 282 6.41 7.81 -9.87
CA LEU A 282 6.15 8.87 -10.86
C LEU A 282 7.31 8.98 -11.86
N ARG A 283 8.56 9.01 -11.38
CA ARG A 283 9.76 9.03 -12.25
C ARG A 283 9.81 7.85 -13.21
N ALA A 284 9.48 6.66 -12.73
CA ALA A 284 9.52 5.44 -13.54
C ALA A 284 8.28 5.25 -14.44
N ARG A 285 7.24 6.08 -14.28
CA ARG A 285 5.90 5.91 -14.89
C ARG A 285 5.29 4.51 -14.66
N LYS A 286 5.79 3.77 -13.67
CA LYS A 286 5.35 2.41 -13.32
C LYS A 286 5.43 2.22 -11.82
N PHE A 287 4.66 1.28 -11.30
CA PHE A 287 4.72 0.91 -9.90
C PHE A 287 5.98 0.06 -9.66
N LEU A 288 7.08 0.74 -9.32
CA LEU A 288 8.36 0.11 -8.96
C LEU A 288 8.35 -0.39 -7.52
N ARG A 289 7.90 0.46 -6.59
CA ARG A 289 8.10 0.22 -5.17
C ARG A 289 6.87 0.61 -4.36
N GLY A 290 6.55 -0.21 -3.35
CA GLY A 290 5.52 0.09 -2.35
C GLY A 290 6.09 0.74 -1.09
N ALA A 291 5.21 1.21 -0.22
CA ALA A 291 5.54 1.79 1.09
C ALA A 291 4.87 1.04 2.26
N SER A 292 4.69 -0.28 2.11
CA SER A 292 4.06 -1.10 3.15
C SER A 292 5.06 -1.36 4.28
N THR A 293 4.63 -1.15 5.52
CA THR A 293 5.41 -1.39 6.74
C THR A 293 5.25 -2.82 7.26
N ILE A 294 6.04 -3.21 8.27
CA ILE A 294 5.88 -4.51 8.95
C ILE A 294 4.46 -4.68 9.50
N SER A 295 3.89 -3.64 10.12
CA SER A 295 2.54 -3.70 10.70
C SER A 295 1.45 -3.86 9.65
N MET A 296 1.61 -3.22 8.48
CA MET A 296 0.70 -3.39 7.34
C MET A 296 0.78 -4.79 6.77
N GLN A 297 1.98 -5.34 6.65
CA GLN A 297 2.18 -6.71 6.22
C GLN A 297 1.61 -7.71 7.22
N LEU A 298 1.76 -7.45 8.53
CA LEU A 298 1.17 -8.26 9.58
C LEU A 298 -0.36 -8.26 9.49
N ALA A 299 -1.00 -7.08 9.39
CA ALA A 299 -2.44 -6.95 9.22
C ALA A 299 -2.95 -7.76 8.02
N LYS A 300 -2.23 -7.66 6.89
CA LYS A 300 -2.52 -8.44 5.69
C LYS A 300 -2.42 -9.95 5.95
N ASN A 301 -1.33 -10.42 6.56
CA ASN A 301 -1.08 -11.85 6.75
C ASN A 301 -1.98 -12.52 7.81
N LEU A 302 -2.49 -11.74 8.78
CA LEU A 302 -3.41 -12.24 9.81
C LEU A 302 -4.85 -12.32 9.31
N TYR A 303 -5.32 -11.28 8.61
CA TYR A 303 -6.76 -11.08 8.44
C TYR A 303 -7.23 -11.01 6.97
N LEU A 304 -6.34 -10.75 6.03
CA LEU A 304 -6.71 -10.42 4.65
C LEU A 304 -6.17 -11.45 3.65
N GLY A 305 -6.71 -11.45 2.44
CA GLY A 305 -6.27 -12.33 1.37
C GLY A 305 -5.15 -11.76 0.49
N ARG A 306 -4.82 -12.48 -0.59
CA ARG A 306 -3.80 -12.08 -1.59
C ARG A 306 -4.34 -11.18 -2.71
N GLU A 307 -5.65 -10.90 -2.74
CA GLU A 307 -6.30 -10.10 -3.78
C GLU A 307 -5.75 -8.67 -3.85
N LYS A 308 -5.36 -8.17 -5.03
CA LYS A 308 -4.80 -6.82 -5.16
C LYS A 308 -5.90 -5.78 -5.42
N THR A 309 -6.75 -5.54 -4.41
CA THR A 309 -7.91 -4.64 -4.50
C THR A 309 -7.80 -3.42 -3.59
N ILE A 310 -8.54 -2.35 -3.93
CA ILE A 310 -8.68 -1.15 -3.09
C ILE A 310 -9.35 -1.51 -1.76
N SER A 311 -10.41 -2.33 -1.79
CA SER A 311 -11.08 -2.90 -0.62
C SER A 311 -10.09 -3.52 0.36
N ARG A 312 -9.20 -4.41 -0.12
CA ARG A 312 -8.20 -5.04 0.74
C ARG A 312 -7.25 -4.01 1.33
N LYS A 313 -6.77 -3.05 0.53
CA LYS A 313 -5.81 -2.03 1.02
C LYS A 313 -6.45 -1.08 2.04
N LEU A 314 -7.73 -0.77 1.89
CA LEU A 314 -8.48 0.02 2.86
C LEU A 314 -8.67 -0.72 4.19
N GLN A 315 -9.02 -2.01 4.14
CA GLN A 315 -9.10 -2.85 5.35
C GLN A 315 -7.72 -2.98 6.01
N GLU A 316 -6.65 -3.10 5.23
CA GLU A 316 -5.26 -3.12 5.72
C GLU A 316 -4.92 -1.84 6.50
N LEU A 317 -5.32 -0.66 6.00
CA LEU A 317 -5.14 0.62 6.69
C LEU A 317 -5.84 0.65 8.06
N ILE A 318 -7.10 0.23 8.12
CA ILE A 318 -7.91 0.22 9.35
C ILE A 318 -7.33 -0.78 10.36
N LEU A 319 -7.03 -2.01 9.91
CA LEU A 319 -6.46 -3.06 10.76
C LEU A 319 -5.07 -2.72 11.26
N THR A 320 -4.23 -2.10 10.43
CA THR A 320 -2.89 -1.63 10.86
C THR A 320 -3.02 -0.62 11.99
N THR A 321 -3.94 0.33 11.84
CA THR A 321 -4.23 1.34 12.88
C THR A 321 -4.66 0.67 14.18
N TYR A 322 -5.54 -0.32 14.11
CA TYR A 322 -5.96 -1.10 15.28
C TYR A 322 -4.81 -1.88 15.94
N LEU A 323 -4.00 -2.61 15.16
CA LEU A 323 -2.88 -3.39 15.69
C LEU A 323 -1.85 -2.49 16.42
N GLU A 324 -1.52 -1.34 15.86
CA GLU A 324 -0.61 -0.36 16.46
C GLU A 324 -1.15 0.33 17.71
N GLN A 325 -2.47 0.31 17.91
CA GLN A 325 -3.11 0.79 19.15
C GLN A 325 -3.17 -0.29 20.23
N ALA A 326 -3.35 -1.54 19.82
CA ALA A 326 -3.63 -2.65 20.72
C ALA A 326 -2.38 -3.44 21.14
N LEU A 327 -1.29 -3.37 20.36
CA LEU A 327 -0.06 -4.13 20.58
C LEU A 327 1.17 -3.22 20.66
N THR A 328 2.17 -3.64 21.43
CA THR A 328 3.49 -3.00 21.43
C THR A 328 4.28 -3.37 20.17
N LYS A 329 5.30 -2.58 19.83
CA LYS A 329 6.21 -2.89 18.70
C LYS A 329 6.88 -4.25 18.83
N ASP A 330 7.22 -4.66 20.05
CA ASP A 330 7.80 -5.97 20.31
C ASP A 330 6.81 -7.09 20.02
N GLN A 331 5.55 -6.94 20.45
CA GLN A 331 4.50 -7.91 20.15
C GLN A 331 4.21 -7.99 18.65
N ILE A 332 4.19 -6.84 17.95
CA ILE A 332 4.02 -6.81 16.49
C ILE A 332 5.17 -7.55 15.80
N MET A 333 6.42 -7.33 16.21
CA MET A 333 7.58 -8.02 15.66
C MET A 333 7.54 -9.53 15.92
N GLU A 334 7.24 -9.96 17.14
CA GLU A 334 7.08 -11.38 17.49
C GLU A 334 6.00 -12.04 16.63
N LEU A 335 4.80 -11.44 16.54
CA LEU A 335 3.71 -11.95 15.72
C LEU A 335 4.12 -12.00 14.24
N TYR A 336 4.76 -10.95 13.73
CA TYR A 336 5.21 -10.89 12.34
C TYR A 336 6.17 -12.03 12.02
N LEU A 337 7.21 -12.21 12.82
CA LEU A 337 8.21 -13.25 12.62
C LEU A 337 7.61 -14.66 12.72
N ASN A 338 6.56 -14.87 13.50
CA ASN A 338 5.88 -16.16 13.60
C ASN A 338 4.82 -16.40 12.51
N VAL A 339 4.32 -15.36 11.85
CA VAL A 339 3.22 -15.47 10.86
C VAL A 339 3.71 -15.40 9.42
N VAL A 340 4.78 -14.66 9.16
CA VAL A 340 5.29 -14.43 7.80
C VAL A 340 5.81 -15.72 7.14
N GLU A 341 5.70 -15.78 5.82
CA GLU A 341 6.18 -16.90 5.00
C GLU A 341 7.63 -16.65 4.56
N PHE A 342 8.57 -17.49 5.03
CA PHE A 342 9.99 -17.42 4.67
C PHE A 342 10.36 -18.31 3.47
N GLY A 343 9.41 -19.08 2.97
CA GLY A 343 9.58 -19.98 1.84
C GLY A 343 8.29 -20.74 1.58
N PRO A 344 8.15 -21.50 0.47
CA PRO A 344 6.91 -22.20 0.15
C PRO A 344 6.41 -23.03 1.33
N MET A 345 5.23 -22.68 1.85
CA MET A 345 4.61 -23.34 3.01
C MET A 345 5.45 -23.35 4.29
N THR A 346 6.43 -22.46 4.39
CA THR A 346 7.32 -22.33 5.55
C THR A 346 6.98 -21.05 6.29
N PHE A 347 5.99 -21.15 7.18
CA PHE A 347 5.51 -20.03 7.98
C PHE A 347 6.19 -19.99 9.34
N GLY A 348 6.61 -18.78 9.74
CA GLY A 348 7.19 -18.54 11.04
C GLY A 348 8.69 -18.83 11.13
N ILE A 349 9.37 -18.04 11.95
CA ILE A 349 10.82 -18.07 12.08
C ILE A 349 11.35 -19.38 12.66
N GLY A 350 10.59 -20.06 13.53
CA GLY A 350 10.94 -21.38 14.05
C GLY A 350 11.09 -22.42 12.93
N ASN A 351 10.07 -22.52 12.09
CA ASN A 351 10.08 -23.43 10.95
C ASN A 351 11.13 -23.03 9.91
N ALA A 352 11.31 -21.73 9.67
CA ALA A 352 12.32 -21.23 8.74
C ALA A 352 13.75 -21.55 9.20
N SER A 353 14.07 -21.26 10.45
CA SER A 353 15.39 -21.54 11.04
C SER A 353 15.72 -23.04 11.01
N SER A 354 14.75 -23.89 11.34
CA SER A 354 14.91 -25.34 11.24
C SER A 354 15.10 -25.80 9.79
N ARG A 355 14.27 -25.32 8.85
CA ARG A 355 14.34 -25.71 7.44
C ARG A 355 15.64 -25.29 6.78
N TYR A 356 16.04 -24.03 6.95
CA TYR A 356 17.15 -23.45 6.21
C TYR A 356 18.50 -23.74 6.85
N PHE A 357 18.56 -23.90 8.18
CA PHE A 357 19.83 -23.99 8.89
C PHE A 357 19.86 -25.06 9.99
N ASN A 358 18.79 -25.85 10.18
CA ASN A 358 18.70 -26.82 11.26
C ASN A 358 19.06 -26.24 12.66
N LYS A 359 18.63 -24.99 12.90
CA LYS A 359 18.95 -24.23 14.11
C LYS A 359 17.71 -23.74 14.84
N HIS A 360 17.86 -23.51 16.15
CA HIS A 360 16.89 -22.73 16.91
C HIS A 360 17.00 -21.24 16.52
N PRO A 361 15.89 -20.48 16.41
CA PRO A 361 15.94 -19.06 15.99
C PRO A 361 16.85 -18.17 16.84
N ALA A 362 16.94 -18.43 18.15
CA ALA A 362 17.86 -17.73 19.05
C ALA A 362 19.34 -17.85 18.66
N SER A 363 19.71 -18.88 17.89
CA SER A 363 21.09 -19.17 17.48
C SER A 363 21.39 -18.78 16.03
N LEU A 364 20.45 -18.10 15.35
CA LEU A 364 20.68 -17.58 14.01
C LEU A 364 21.80 -16.53 14.03
N SER A 365 22.76 -16.69 13.12
CA SER A 365 23.82 -15.69 12.91
C SER A 365 23.31 -14.47 12.15
N LEU A 366 24.12 -13.41 12.07
CA LEU A 366 23.79 -12.22 11.27
C LEU A 366 23.64 -12.57 9.79
N GLY A 367 24.53 -13.40 9.22
CA GLY A 367 24.43 -13.90 7.85
C GLY A 367 23.12 -14.64 7.57
N GLN A 368 22.81 -15.61 8.41
CA GLN A 368 21.58 -16.42 8.29
C GLN A 368 20.33 -15.56 8.42
N SER A 369 20.34 -14.61 9.36
CA SER A 369 19.23 -13.68 9.59
C SER A 369 19.00 -12.76 8.39
N MET A 370 20.08 -12.21 7.82
CA MET A 370 20.02 -11.39 6.61
C MET A 370 19.51 -12.17 5.41
N TYR A 371 19.93 -13.43 5.26
CA TYR A 371 19.38 -14.30 4.23
C TYR A 371 17.87 -14.47 4.37
N LEU A 372 17.38 -14.85 5.56
CA LEU A 372 15.94 -15.06 5.79
C LEU A 372 15.12 -13.79 5.58
N ALA A 373 15.61 -12.63 6.03
CA ALA A 373 14.94 -11.37 5.79
C ALA A 373 14.95 -10.98 4.29
N SER A 374 16.05 -11.24 3.58
CA SER A 374 16.21 -10.85 2.17
C SER A 374 15.24 -11.54 1.21
N ILE A 375 14.69 -12.70 1.59
CA ILE A 375 13.79 -13.50 0.75
C ILE A 375 12.31 -13.24 1.03
N LEU A 376 11.97 -12.48 2.08
CA LEU A 376 10.58 -12.13 2.43
C LEU A 376 9.78 -11.47 1.29
N PRO A 377 10.37 -10.58 0.46
CA PRO A 377 9.64 -9.99 -0.68
C PRO A 377 9.21 -11.01 -1.73
N ALA A 378 9.96 -12.11 -1.88
CA ALA A 378 9.71 -13.17 -2.87
C ALA A 378 10.09 -14.56 -2.32
N PRO A 379 9.31 -15.13 -1.37
CA PRO A 379 9.71 -16.31 -0.61
C PRO A 379 9.92 -17.58 -1.46
N SER A 380 9.33 -17.64 -2.66
CA SER A 380 9.49 -18.78 -3.57
C SER A 380 10.85 -18.81 -4.29
N ARG A 381 11.62 -17.72 -4.28
CA ARG A 381 12.94 -17.64 -4.90
C ARG A 381 14.02 -18.08 -3.92
N GLN A 382 14.86 -19.02 -4.33
CA GLN A 382 16.01 -19.48 -3.56
C GLN A 382 17.30 -18.99 -4.20
N HIS A 383 18.22 -18.51 -3.37
CA HIS A 383 19.50 -17.94 -3.79
C HIS A 383 20.70 -18.81 -3.39
N PHE A 384 20.51 -20.15 -3.38
CA PHE A 384 21.56 -21.11 -3.12
C PHE A 384 22.09 -21.72 -4.43
N GLY A 385 23.41 -21.92 -4.50
CA GLY A 385 24.08 -22.69 -5.53
C GLY A 385 23.88 -24.19 -5.35
N LYS A 386 24.40 -24.98 -6.31
CA LYS A 386 24.32 -26.46 -6.28
C LYS A 386 25.06 -27.07 -5.08
N ASP A 387 26.05 -26.37 -4.55
CA ASP A 387 26.83 -26.74 -3.37
C ASP A 387 26.16 -26.33 -2.05
N GLY A 388 24.93 -25.80 -2.11
CA GLY A 388 24.15 -25.36 -0.95
C GLY A 388 24.59 -24.00 -0.39
N LYS A 389 25.65 -23.40 -0.91
CA LYS A 389 26.10 -22.07 -0.51
C LYS A 389 25.21 -20.99 -1.09
N VAL A 390 25.00 -19.90 -0.37
CA VAL A 390 24.40 -18.71 -0.99
C VAL A 390 25.31 -18.25 -2.13
N THR A 391 24.71 -17.88 -3.27
CA THR A 391 25.48 -17.46 -4.45
C THR A 391 26.30 -16.20 -4.17
N ASP A 392 27.45 -16.04 -4.82
CA ASP A 392 28.36 -14.90 -4.60
C ASP A 392 27.65 -13.54 -4.74
N GLY A 393 26.79 -13.42 -5.76
CA GLY A 393 26.01 -12.20 -6.01
C GLY A 393 25.06 -11.88 -4.85
N TRP A 394 24.37 -12.90 -4.32
CA TRP A 394 23.47 -12.69 -3.19
C TRP A 394 24.23 -12.47 -1.88
N MET A 395 25.37 -13.12 -1.66
CA MET A 395 26.22 -12.85 -0.50
C MET A 395 26.73 -11.41 -0.48
N ARG A 396 27.19 -10.86 -1.61
CA ARG A 396 27.54 -9.43 -1.72
C ARG A 396 26.38 -8.53 -1.33
N TYR A 397 25.17 -8.89 -1.76
CA TYR A 397 23.96 -8.19 -1.37
C TYR A 397 23.66 -8.30 0.14
N LEU A 398 23.83 -9.47 0.76
CA LEU A 398 23.71 -9.62 2.21
C LEU A 398 24.73 -8.76 2.97
N TYR A 399 25.98 -8.69 2.51
CA TYR A 399 26.99 -7.82 3.11
C TYR A 399 26.64 -6.33 3.00
N LYS A 400 26.02 -5.90 1.88
CA LYS A 400 25.46 -4.54 1.76
C LYS A 400 24.41 -4.31 2.85
N LEU A 401 23.48 -5.24 3.04
CA LEU A 401 22.43 -5.13 4.07
C LEU A 401 23.01 -5.10 5.49
N MET A 402 24.02 -5.91 5.80
CA MET A 402 24.69 -5.88 7.11
C MET A 402 25.31 -4.51 7.41
N ARG A 403 25.99 -3.91 6.42
CA ARG A 403 26.55 -2.55 6.57
C ARG A 403 25.46 -1.50 6.76
N ILE A 404 24.32 -1.63 6.09
CA ILE A 404 23.16 -0.77 6.33
C ILE A 404 22.66 -0.95 7.77
N ALA A 405 22.49 -2.19 8.24
CA ALA A 405 22.06 -2.48 9.60
C ALA A 405 23.01 -1.86 10.66
N ALA A 406 24.33 -1.96 10.44
CA ALA A 406 25.33 -1.37 11.31
C ALA A 406 25.26 0.16 11.31
N LYS A 407 25.13 0.78 10.12
CA LYS A 407 24.99 2.23 10.01
C LYS A 407 23.73 2.74 10.70
N MET A 408 22.64 1.98 10.59
CA MET A 408 21.43 2.29 11.31
C MET A 408 21.65 2.17 12.83
N ARG A 409 22.61 1.34 13.27
CA ARG A 409 22.95 0.94 14.66
C ARG A 409 22.10 -0.21 15.19
N TRP A 410 21.57 -1.04 14.30
CA TRP A 410 20.79 -2.22 14.69
C TRP A 410 21.72 -3.38 15.03
N VAL A 411 22.95 -3.35 14.54
CA VAL A 411 24.05 -4.24 14.94
C VAL A 411 25.28 -3.40 15.25
N SER A 412 26.12 -3.89 16.16
CA SER A 412 27.41 -3.29 16.48
C SER A 412 28.47 -3.58 15.40
N GLU A 413 29.55 -2.80 15.40
CA GLU A 413 30.70 -3.03 14.50
C GLU A 413 31.33 -4.42 14.71
N VAL A 414 31.35 -4.90 15.96
CA VAL A 414 31.86 -6.25 16.28
C VAL A 414 30.98 -7.32 15.65
N GLU A 415 29.66 -7.22 15.81
CA GLU A 415 28.71 -8.14 15.19
C GLU A 415 28.74 -8.07 13.66
N LEU A 416 28.96 -6.89 13.09
CA LEU A 416 29.16 -6.69 11.67
C LEU A 416 30.40 -7.44 11.19
N ASP A 417 31.56 -7.27 11.83
CA ASP A 417 32.80 -7.95 11.47
C ASP A 417 32.63 -9.47 11.49
N TYR A 418 32.03 -10.00 12.57
CA TYR A 418 31.67 -11.41 12.64
C TYR A 418 30.75 -11.83 11.48
N GLY A 419 29.72 -11.04 11.14
CA GLY A 419 28.80 -11.37 10.05
C GLY A 419 29.45 -11.32 8.65
N LEU A 420 30.37 -10.38 8.41
CA LEU A 420 31.09 -10.25 7.14
C LEU A 420 32.07 -11.42 6.90
N GLY A 421 32.51 -12.09 7.97
CA GLY A 421 33.31 -13.32 7.91
C GLY A 421 32.50 -14.61 7.69
N GLU A 422 31.18 -14.53 7.49
CA GLU A 422 30.30 -15.70 7.32
C GLU A 422 29.93 -15.94 5.86
N TRP A 423 30.03 -17.19 5.43
CA TRP A 423 29.33 -17.67 4.24
C TRP A 423 28.13 -18.54 4.63
N VAL A 424 26.93 -18.11 4.22
CA VAL A 424 25.68 -18.80 4.55
C VAL A 424 25.51 -20.06 3.70
N VAL A 425 25.13 -21.17 4.33
CA VAL A 425 24.96 -22.48 3.69
C VAL A 425 23.62 -23.09 4.09
N TYR A 426 22.84 -23.53 3.10
CA TYR A 426 21.56 -24.22 3.33
C TYR A 426 21.77 -25.56 4.03
N GLY A 427 20.90 -25.87 4.99
CA GLY A 427 20.92 -27.07 5.81
C GLY A 427 22.06 -27.13 6.83
N SER A 428 22.97 -26.15 6.85
CA SER A 428 24.09 -26.12 7.79
C SER A 428 23.75 -25.27 9.00
N PRO A 429 23.93 -25.79 10.23
CA PRO A 429 23.82 -24.99 11.44
C PRO A 429 24.87 -23.88 11.41
N ASP A 430 26.13 -24.21 11.13
CA ASP A 430 27.20 -23.22 11.19
C ASP A 430 27.54 -22.69 9.79
N PRO A 431 27.60 -21.35 9.62
CA PRO A 431 28.11 -20.76 8.40
C PRO A 431 29.60 -21.10 8.25
N ILE A 432 30.09 -21.14 7.01
CA ILE A 432 31.52 -21.28 6.77
C ILE A 432 32.19 -19.98 7.21
N ARG A 433 33.14 -20.08 8.13
CA ARG A 433 33.97 -18.95 8.54
C ARG A 433 35.08 -18.77 7.52
N LEU A 434 35.12 -17.61 6.89
CA LEU A 434 36.28 -17.18 6.11
C LEU A 434 37.39 -16.88 7.13
N THR A 435 38.38 -17.75 7.25
CA THR A 435 39.59 -17.44 8.04
C THR A 435 40.20 -16.15 7.52
N PRO A 436 40.66 -15.22 8.38
CA PRO A 436 41.51 -14.14 7.92
C PRO A 436 42.70 -14.76 7.20
N GLY A 437 42.88 -14.45 5.91
CA GLY A 437 44.14 -14.74 5.27
C GLY A 437 45.27 -14.05 6.05
N PRO A 438 46.51 -14.56 6.04
CA PRO A 438 47.63 -13.88 6.68
C PRO A 438 47.71 -12.44 6.16
N GLU A 439 47.86 -11.49 7.09
CA GLU A 439 47.99 -10.05 6.83
C GLU A 439 48.90 -9.81 5.61
N GLY A 440 48.33 -9.30 4.51
CA GLY A 440 49.09 -9.06 3.28
C GLY A 440 48.42 -9.41 1.95
N ALA A 441 47.11 -9.64 1.92
CA ALA A 441 46.36 -9.67 0.66
C ALA A 441 45.18 -8.70 0.73
N GLU A 442 45.47 -7.40 0.63
CA GLU A 442 44.54 -6.46 -0.01
C GLU A 442 44.38 -6.91 -1.47
N GLN A 443 43.54 -7.91 -1.67
CA GLN A 443 42.74 -7.97 -2.88
C GLN A 443 41.36 -7.51 -2.44
N GLU A 444 41.13 -6.20 -2.50
CA GLU A 444 39.80 -5.73 -2.86
C GLU A 444 39.32 -6.61 -4.03
N PRO A 445 38.12 -7.19 -3.99
CA PRO A 445 37.57 -7.83 -5.16
C PRO A 445 37.56 -6.75 -6.24
N GLY A 446 38.44 -6.90 -7.24
CA GLY A 446 38.74 -5.84 -8.19
C GLY A 446 37.46 -5.24 -8.74
N GLU A 447 37.47 -3.92 -8.91
CA GLU A 447 36.42 -3.18 -9.61
C GLU A 447 36.16 -3.84 -10.97
N ALA A 448 35.24 -4.79 -10.99
CA ALA A 448 34.77 -5.42 -12.19
C ALA A 448 33.61 -4.56 -12.69
N LYS A 449 33.88 -3.90 -13.81
CA LYS A 449 32.92 -3.24 -14.69
C LYS A 449 31.56 -3.94 -14.69
N ASP A 450 30.53 -3.15 -14.47
CA ASP A 450 29.18 -3.33 -14.98
C ASP A 450 28.60 -4.74 -14.84
N LEU A 451 28.42 -5.16 -13.59
CA LEU A 451 27.20 -5.90 -13.25
C LEU A 451 26.25 -4.90 -12.61
N GLU A 452 25.57 -4.12 -13.46
CA GLU A 452 24.34 -3.48 -13.05
C GLU A 452 23.45 -4.58 -12.46
N PRO A 453 23.00 -4.46 -11.19
CA PRO A 453 21.91 -5.31 -10.74
C PRO A 453 20.75 -5.08 -11.71
N GLU A 454 20.18 -6.15 -12.28
CA GLU A 454 18.97 -6.03 -13.12
C GLU A 454 17.98 -5.11 -12.38
N ASP A 455 17.84 -3.91 -12.93
CA ASP A 455 17.08 -2.76 -12.46
C ASP A 455 16.66 -2.72 -10.98
N GLY A 456 17.39 -1.89 -10.23
CA GLY A 456 16.89 -1.20 -9.05
C GLY A 456 17.45 -1.75 -7.74
N ASP A 457 18.06 -0.87 -6.96
CA ASP A 457 18.11 -1.05 -5.51
C ASP A 457 16.65 -1.25 -5.02
N PRO A 458 16.22 -2.44 -4.59
CA PRO A 458 14.81 -2.67 -4.24
C PRO A 458 14.40 -1.82 -3.02
N PHE A 459 15.39 -1.28 -2.32
CA PHE A 459 15.26 -0.53 -1.08
C PHE A 459 15.59 0.96 -1.20
N GLY A 460 15.93 1.46 -2.41
CA GLY A 460 16.09 2.88 -2.76
C GLY A 460 16.78 3.74 -1.69
N TRP A 461 17.76 3.19 -0.97
CA TRP A 461 18.31 3.83 0.21
C TRP A 461 19.52 4.66 -0.20
N LYS A 462 19.42 5.99 -0.05
CA LYS A 462 20.55 6.91 -0.22
C LYS A 462 21.19 7.20 1.14
N PRO A 463 22.51 6.98 1.30
CA PRO A 463 23.22 7.13 2.58
C PRO A 463 23.22 8.54 3.21
N GLU A 464 22.76 9.58 2.52
CA GLU A 464 23.08 10.98 2.86
C GLU A 464 22.08 11.68 3.81
N GLN A 465 21.08 10.97 4.36
CA GLN A 465 20.03 11.59 5.20
C GLN A 465 19.92 10.97 6.61
N ALA A 466 21.04 10.81 7.30
CA ALA A 466 21.00 10.64 8.76
C ALA A 466 20.90 12.03 9.42
N PRO A 467 19.79 12.40 10.09
CA PRO A 467 19.79 13.58 10.92
C PRO A 467 20.69 13.33 12.15
N THR A 468 21.55 14.31 12.45
CA THR A 468 22.25 14.39 13.73
C THR A 468 21.26 14.75 14.83
N TYR A 469 21.08 13.79 15.74
CA TYR A 469 20.42 13.82 17.06
C TYR A 469 18.92 14.11 17.11
#